data_AF-A0A0W0HW01-F1
#
_entry.id   AF-A0A0W0HW01-F1
#
_cell.length_a   1.000
_cell.length_b   1.000
_cell.length_c   1.000
_cell.angle_alpha   90.00
_cell.angle_beta   90.00
_cell.angle_gamma   90.00
#
_symmetry.space_group_name_H-M   'P 1'
#
loop_
_entity.id
_entity.type
_entity.pdbx_description
1 polymer ?
#
loop_
_entity_poly.entity_id
_entity_poly.type
_entity_poly.pdbx_seq_one_letter_code
_entity_poly.pdbx_strand_id
1 'polypeptide(L)'
;MIRLRLTSEYLAGPIFCPDPDRMGHVDIEDLPLSPELRVKVSEWDGEYQSTFNSDYPPDSCFATPEAELRHKAEGEELAKSMQQELESSYMVEYCP
;
A
#
# COMPACT_ATOMS: atom_id res chain seq x y z
N MET A 1 -14.55 9.36 10.08
CA MET A 1 -13.86 8.39 9.21
C MET A 1 -12.44 8.24 9.72
N ILE A 2 -11.93 7.02 9.77
CA ILE A 2 -10.54 6.73 10.11
C ILE A 2 -9.68 6.98 8.87
N ARG A 3 -8.48 7.52 9.05
CA ARG A 3 -7.56 7.73 7.91
C ARG A 3 -6.71 6.49 7.69
N LEU A 4 -6.54 6.11 6.42
CA LEU A 4 -5.64 5.06 5.98
C LEU A 4 -4.75 5.62 4.86
N ARG A 5 -3.46 5.32 4.94
CA ARG A 5 -2.48 5.58 3.90
C ARG A 5 -2.16 4.27 3.21
N LEU A 6 -2.29 4.24 1.89
CA LEU A 6 -1.65 3.22 1.07
C LEU A 6 -0.25 3.72 0.72
N THR A 7 0.79 3.01 1.16
CA THR A 7 2.18 3.41 1.01
C THR A 7 3.09 2.21 0.81
N SER A 8 4.19 2.41 0.08
CA SER A 8 5.21 1.40 -0.11
C SER A 8 6.25 1.52 1.02
N GLU A 9 6.35 0.51 1.88
CA GLU A 9 7.31 0.50 2.98
C GLU A 9 7.96 -0.88 3.10
N TYR A 10 9.29 -0.94 3.07
CA TYR A 10 10.00 -2.20 3.14
C TYR A 10 9.75 -2.91 4.46
N LEU A 11 9.49 -4.21 4.40
CA LEU A 11 9.30 -5.11 5.54
C LEU A 11 8.06 -4.78 6.39
N ALA A 12 7.12 -4.02 5.86
CA ALA A 12 5.85 -3.72 6.50
C ALA A 12 4.68 -3.80 5.51
N GLY A 13 3.46 -3.99 6.02
CA GLY A 13 2.27 -4.03 5.17
C GLY A 13 1.93 -2.65 4.60
N PRO A 14 1.26 -2.59 3.43
CA PRO A 14 1.15 -1.36 2.65
C PRO A 14 0.14 -0.35 3.21
N ILE A 15 -0.56 -0.67 4.31
CA ILE A 15 -1.63 0.15 4.87
C ILE A 15 -1.22 0.66 6.23
N PHE A 16 -1.21 1.98 6.40
CA PHE A 16 -0.86 2.64 7.64
C PHE A 16 -1.97 3.57 8.12
N CYS A 17 -2.37 3.46 9.39
CA CYS A 17 -3.24 4.44 10.03
C CYS A 17 -2.38 5.52 10.69
N PRO A 18 -2.48 6.81 10.27
CA PRO A 18 -1.70 7.89 10.88
C PRO A 18 -2.40 8.54 12.08
N ASP A 19 -3.60 8.09 12.45
CA ASP A 19 -4.36 8.68 13.55
C ASP A 19 -3.65 8.37 14.89
N PRO A 20 -3.31 9.36 15.74
CA PRO A 20 -2.44 9.16 16.90
C PRO A 20 -2.91 8.07 17.89
N ASP A 21 -4.22 7.91 18.06
CA ASP A 21 -4.82 6.92 18.97
C ASP A 21 -4.84 5.49 18.39
N ARG A 22 -4.58 5.34 17.08
CA ARG A 22 -4.66 4.09 16.31
C ARG A 22 -3.46 3.88 15.40
N MET A 23 -2.37 4.57 15.70
CA MET A 23 -1.23 4.69 14.80
C MET A 23 -0.57 3.32 14.60
N GLY A 24 -0.35 2.94 13.34
CA GLY A 24 0.33 1.69 13.00
C GLY A 24 -0.12 1.08 11.68
N HIS A 25 0.52 -0.02 11.30
CA HIS A 25 0.11 -0.81 10.14
C HIS A 25 -1.21 -1.53 10.42
N VAL A 26 -2.05 -1.56 9.40
CA VAL A 26 -3.34 -2.27 9.41
C VAL A 26 -3.22 -3.46 8.47
N ASP A 27 -3.60 -4.64 8.95
CA ASP A 27 -3.67 -5.81 8.07
C ASP A 27 -4.78 -5.60 7.04
N ILE A 28 -4.49 -5.90 5.77
CA ILE A 28 -5.48 -5.77 4.71
C ILE A 28 -6.66 -6.73 4.91
N GLU A 29 -6.43 -7.84 5.59
CA GLU A 29 -7.47 -8.82 5.91
C GLU A 29 -8.49 -8.29 6.93
N ASP A 30 -8.10 -7.32 7.76
CA ASP A 30 -8.97 -6.66 8.74
C ASP A 30 -9.89 -5.60 8.11
N LEU A 31 -9.64 -5.20 6.85
CA LEU A 31 -10.45 -4.22 6.15
C LEU A 31 -11.64 -4.87 5.44
N PRO A 32 -12.82 -4.22 5.40
CA PRO A 32 -13.99 -4.72 4.69
C PRO A 32 -13.88 -4.50 3.16
N LEU A 33 -12.78 -4.97 2.56
CA LEU A 33 -12.52 -4.97 1.12
C LEU A 33 -12.92 -6.30 0.48
N SER A 34 -13.27 -6.26 -0.80
CA SER A 34 -13.49 -7.41 -1.66
C SER A 34 -12.22 -8.28 -1.75
N PRO A 35 -12.34 -9.62 -1.81
CA PRO A 35 -11.18 -10.51 -1.92
C PRO A 35 -10.29 -10.17 -3.12
N GLU A 36 -10.89 -9.74 -4.23
CA GLU A 36 -10.21 -9.35 -5.46
C GLU A 36 -9.32 -8.12 -5.26
N LEU A 37 -9.80 -7.10 -4.54
CA LEU A 37 -9.02 -5.90 -4.25
C LEU A 37 -7.92 -6.18 -3.21
N ARG A 38 -8.17 -7.05 -2.23
CA ARG A 38 -7.13 -7.49 -1.27
C ARG A 38 -5.95 -8.15 -1.99
N VAL A 39 -6.24 -9.04 -2.94
CA VAL A 39 -5.22 -9.71 -3.75
C VAL A 39 -4.40 -8.68 -4.52
N LYS A 40 -5.04 -7.74 -5.22
CA LYS A 40 -4.31 -6.71 -6.00
C LYS A 40 -3.39 -5.85 -5.14
N VAL A 41 -3.85 -5.40 -3.98
CA VAL A 41 -3.00 -4.61 -3.06
C VAL A 41 -1.84 -5.46 -2.51
N SER A 42 -2.08 -6.74 -2.24
CA SER A 42 -1.03 -7.66 -1.78
C SER A 42 0.00 -7.96 -2.87
N GLU A 43 -0.43 -8.10 -4.12
CA GLU A 43 0.46 -8.26 -5.29
C GLU A 43 1.27 -7.00 -5.55
N TRP A 44 0.64 -5.83 -5.46
CA TRP A 44 1.30 -4.54 -5.56
C TRP A 44 2.38 -4.38 -4.48
N ASP A 45 2.06 -4.59 -3.20
CA ASP A 45 3.07 -4.56 -2.13
C ASP A 45 4.17 -5.59 -2.36
N GLY A 46 3.81 -6.82 -2.73
CA GLY A 46 4.77 -7.88 -3.06
C GLY A 46 5.76 -7.51 -4.16
N GLU A 47 5.33 -6.77 -5.19
CA GLU A 47 6.22 -6.22 -6.21
C GLU A 47 7.26 -5.28 -5.58
N TYR A 48 6.83 -4.35 -4.72
CA TYR A 48 7.74 -3.44 -4.02
C TYR A 48 8.71 -4.20 -3.09
N GLN A 49 8.19 -5.12 -2.27
CA GLN A 49 9.03 -5.93 -1.38
C GLN A 49 10.08 -6.74 -2.15
N SER A 50 9.78 -7.18 -3.37
CA SER A 50 10.74 -7.91 -4.21
C SER A 50 11.95 -7.07 -4.66
N THR A 51 11.86 -5.74 -4.57
CA THR A 51 12.95 -4.81 -4.87
C THR A 51 13.91 -4.61 -3.69
N PHE A 52 13.59 -5.16 -2.52
CA PHE A 52 14.41 -5.03 -1.32
C PHE A 52 15.76 -5.75 -1.48
N ASN A 53 16.84 -5.00 -1.29
CA ASN A 53 18.20 -5.52 -1.26
C ASN A 53 18.58 -5.89 0.18
N SER A 54 18.55 -7.18 0.53
CA SER A 54 18.90 -7.65 1.87
C SER A 54 20.38 -7.50 2.22
N ASP A 55 21.27 -7.47 1.22
CA ASP A 55 22.71 -7.36 1.42
C ASP A 55 23.10 -5.92 1.77
N TYR A 56 22.47 -4.95 1.11
CA TYR A 56 22.63 -3.53 1.38
C TYR A 56 21.31 -2.76 1.15
N PRO A 57 20.47 -2.62 2.20
CA PRO A 57 19.13 -2.02 2.09
C PRO A 57 19.06 -0.64 1.41
N PRO A 58 20.03 0.27 1.56
CA PRO A 58 20.00 1.55 0.86
C PRO A 58 20.02 1.46 -0.67
N ASP A 59 20.45 0.33 -1.24
CA ASP A 59 20.47 0.10 -2.69
C ASP A 59 19.19 -0.60 -3.19
N SER A 60 18.14 -0.73 -2.34
CA SER A 60 16.86 -1.29 -2.76
C SER A 60 16.19 -0.38 -3.80
N CYS A 61 15.90 -0.92 -4.98
CA CYS A 61 15.31 -0.16 -6.08
C CYS A 61 14.63 -1.05 -7.10
N PHE A 62 13.67 -0.48 -7.83
CA PHE A 62 13.13 -1.13 -9.02
C PHE A 62 14.21 -1.30 -10.09
N ALA A 63 14.09 -2.37 -10.88
CA ALA A 63 15.03 -2.68 -11.95
C ALA A 63 15.11 -1.58 -13.02
N THR A 64 14.02 -0.83 -13.24
CA THR A 64 13.99 0.33 -14.14
C THR A 64 13.11 1.46 -13.60
N PRO A 65 13.34 2.71 -14.03
CA PRO A 65 12.47 3.84 -13.70
C PRO A 65 11.02 3.64 -14.19
N GLU A 66 10.82 2.99 -15.34
CA GLU A 66 9.49 2.72 -15.88
C GLU A 66 8.70 1.74 -15.00
N ALA A 67 9.39 0.76 -14.38
CA ALA A 67 8.76 -0.15 -13.43
C ALA A 67 8.30 0.60 -12.17
N GLU A 68 9.14 1.49 -11.63
CA GLU A 68 8.77 2.35 -10.49
C GLU A 68 7.59 3.28 -10.81
N LEU A 69 7.59 3.90 -12.00
CA LEU A 69 6.48 4.77 -12.42
C LEU A 69 5.17 4.00 -12.59
N ARG A 70 5.22 2.79 -13.16
CA ARG A 70 4.05 1.92 -13.31
C ARG A 70 3.52 1.50 -11.95
N HIS A 71 4.41 1.12 -11.02
CA HIS A 71 4.05 0.76 -9.66
C HIS A 71 3.36 1.93 -8.93
N LYS A 72 3.87 3.16 -9.07
CA LYS A 72 3.24 4.35 -8.47
C LYS A 72 1.86 4.64 -9.06
N ALA A 73 1.70 4.51 -10.37
CA ALA A 73 0.40 4.69 -11.03
C ALA A 73 -0.62 3.63 -10.58
N GLU A 74 -0.18 2.38 -10.41
CA GLU A 74 -1.03 1.31 -9.88
C GLU A 74 -1.46 1.57 -8.44
N GLY A 75 -0.54 2.03 -7.57
CA GLY A 75 -0.86 2.43 -6.20
C GLY A 75 -1.93 3.52 -6.12
N GLU A 76 -1.87 4.51 -7.02
CA GLU A 76 -2.88 5.57 -7.08
C GLU A 76 -4.27 5.02 -7.46
N GLU A 77 -4.36 4.10 -8.43
CA GLU A 77 -5.62 3.47 -8.83
C GLU A 77 -6.17 2.50 -7.77
N LEU A 78 -5.28 1.81 -7.03
CA LEU A 78 -5.65 0.98 -5.89
C LEU A 78 -6.25 1.80 -4.76
N ALA A 79 -5.63 2.94 -4.42
CA ALA A 79 -6.17 3.83 -3.39
C ALA A 79 -7.57 4.36 -3.75
N LYS A 80 -7.82 4.69 -5.03
CA LYS A 80 -9.16 5.08 -5.51
C LYS A 80 -10.16 3.94 -5.36
N SER A 81 -9.76 2.72 -5.71
CA SER A 81 -10.60 1.51 -5.59
C SER A 81 -10.90 1.19 -4.12
N MET A 82 -9.90 1.27 -3.23
CA MET A 82 -10.08 1.11 -1.79
C MET A 82 -11.00 2.19 -1.22
N GLN A 83 -10.85 3.44 -1.65
CA GLN A 83 -11.72 4.53 -1.20
C GLN A 83 -13.19 4.27 -1.57
N GLN A 84 -13.47 3.72 -2.76
CA GLN A 84 -14.83 3.39 -3.18
C GLN A 84 -15.48 2.32 -2.30
N GLU A 85 -14.73 1.27 -1.94
CA GLU A 85 -15.27 0.20 -1.09
C GLU A 85 -15.36 0.61 0.40
N LEU A 86 -14.50 1.51 0.86
CA LEU A 86 -14.38 1.88 2.28
C LEU A 86 -15.03 3.22 2.67
N GLU A 87 -15.64 3.95 1.73
CA GLU A 87 -16.11 5.34 1.90
C GLU A 87 -17.02 5.59 3.11
N SER A 88 -17.73 4.55 3.57
CA SER A 88 -18.62 4.66 4.73
C SER A 88 -17.89 4.90 6.06
N SER A 89 -16.65 4.41 6.16
CA SER A 89 -15.92 4.31 7.44
C SER A 89 -14.51 4.89 7.38
N TYR A 90 -13.89 4.89 6.20
CA TYR A 90 -12.49 5.26 6.02
C TYR A 90 -12.29 6.33 4.94
N MET A 91 -11.22 7.09 5.11
CA MET A 91 -10.65 7.98 4.11
C MET A 91 -9.28 7.42 3.74
N VAL A 92 -9.11 7.07 2.46
CA VAL A 92 -7.90 6.45 1.93
C VAL A 92 -7.13 7.49 1.12
N GLU A 93 -5.84 7.65 1.43
CA GLU A 93 -4.92 8.48 0.67
C GLU A 93 -3.74 7.64 0.15
N TYR A 94 -3.29 7.91 -1.07
CA TYR A 94 -2.07 7.32 -1.60
C TYR A 94 -0.85 8.16 -1.21
N CYS A 95 0.17 7.52 -0.62
CA CYS A 95 1.44 8.12 -0.24
C CYS A 95 2.57 7.28 -0.87
N PRO A 96 3.09 7.68 -2.05
CA PRO A 96 4.15 6.95 -2.75
C PRO A 96 5.48 6.97 -2.01
#